data_AF-A0A1C6FYR4-F1
#
_entry.id   AF-A0A1C6FYR4-F1
#
_cell.length_a   1.000
_cell.length_b   1.000
_cell.length_c   1.000
_cell.angle_alpha   90.00
_cell.angle_beta   90.00
_cell.angle_gamma   90.00
#
_symmetry.space_group_name_H-M   'P 1'
#
loop_
_entity.id
_entity.type
_entity.pdbx_description
1 polymer ?
#
loop_
_entity_poly.entity_id
_entity_poly.type
_entity_poly.pdbx_seq_one_letter_code
_entity_poly.pdbx_strand_id
1 'polypeptide(L)'
;MVGHGSVNHNTRKFHAKNTDPERSHLNIDYCQENIKAVYHELFDEALKRYNEKQTRADRQIKDYYEKIRSGKQEKPFHEIILQVGNKEDMSADSEDGQLAAAVLGEYMSGFQERNPNLRVFSAHLHMDEATPHLHIDFVPFTTGSKRGLDTRVSLKQALAAQGFHGGTRGDTEWSQWVRSEKEQLALVMERHGIEWEDKGTHDKHLSVLDYKKEQRAKEVAALETVMAEKESQVEGQERRLKELAPAVKNMERLAAEFSADPEQILPEPGALETGRAYRERKAKPLWEKIVNAS
;
A
#
# COMPACT_ATOMS: atom_id res chain seq x y z
N MET A 1 0.06 -6.78 10.99
CA MET A 1 -1.03 -7.43 10.21
C MET A 1 -1.04 -8.93 10.54
N VAL A 2 -2.18 -9.63 10.49
CA VAL A 2 -2.22 -11.11 10.62
C VAL A 2 -2.15 -11.70 9.24
N GLY A 3 -1.05 -12.37 8.90
CA GLY A 3 -0.95 -13.07 7.63
C GLY A 3 -1.69 -14.41 7.66
N HIS A 4 -2.08 -14.92 6.49
CA HIS A 4 -2.67 -16.26 6.41
C HIS A 4 -1.63 -17.38 6.60
N GLY A 5 -0.34 -17.05 6.73
CA GLY A 5 0.77 -17.98 6.96
C GLY A 5 1.08 -18.80 5.73
N SER A 6 2.09 -18.42 4.95
CA SER A 6 2.62 -19.28 3.88
C SER A 6 4.13 -19.41 3.98
N VAL A 7 4.58 -20.41 4.74
CA VAL A 7 6.01 -20.74 4.93
C VAL A 7 6.76 -20.88 3.59
N ASN A 8 6.09 -21.35 2.53
CA ASN A 8 6.69 -21.47 1.20
C ASN A 8 6.90 -20.12 0.49
N HIS A 9 6.04 -19.12 0.76
CA HIS A 9 6.22 -17.76 0.25
C HIS A 9 7.36 -17.06 0.99
N ASN A 10 7.40 -17.25 2.32
CA ASN A 10 8.38 -16.63 3.22
C ASN A 10 9.79 -17.13 2.91
N THR A 11 9.94 -18.42 2.62
CA THR A 11 11.24 -19.04 2.25
C THR A 11 11.61 -18.90 0.78
N ARG A 12 10.85 -18.09 0.00
CA ARG A 12 11.03 -17.90 -1.45
C ARG A 12 11.16 -19.20 -2.27
N LYS A 13 10.57 -20.31 -1.79
CA LYS A 13 10.48 -21.58 -2.55
C LYS A 13 9.65 -21.44 -3.82
N PHE A 14 8.86 -20.37 -3.92
CA PHE A 14 8.14 -19.95 -5.10
C PHE A 14 8.21 -18.43 -5.23
N HIS A 15 8.55 -17.93 -6.42
CA HIS A 15 8.52 -16.50 -6.72
C HIS A 15 7.12 -16.09 -7.16
N ALA A 16 6.47 -15.24 -6.37
CA ALA A 16 5.18 -14.66 -6.72
C ALA A 16 5.36 -13.51 -7.74
N LYS A 17 4.31 -13.20 -8.50
CA LYS A 17 4.35 -12.15 -9.56
C LYS A 17 4.74 -10.76 -9.05
N ASN A 18 4.64 -10.51 -7.75
CA ASN A 18 4.98 -9.26 -7.07
C ASN A 18 6.41 -9.25 -6.50
N THR A 19 7.19 -10.31 -6.71
CA THR A 19 8.60 -10.38 -6.29
C THR A 19 9.51 -9.99 -7.45
N ASP A 20 10.58 -9.29 -7.13
CA ASP A 20 11.66 -8.90 -8.03
C ASP A 20 12.89 -9.79 -7.77
N PRO A 21 13.16 -10.80 -8.62
CA PRO A 21 14.25 -11.75 -8.40
C PRO A 21 15.63 -11.11 -8.27
N GLU A 22 15.85 -9.96 -8.91
CA GLU A 22 17.13 -9.24 -8.84
C GLU A 22 17.37 -8.68 -7.44
N ARG A 23 16.33 -8.46 -6.63
CA ARG A 23 16.43 -7.95 -5.25
C ARG A 23 16.29 -9.03 -4.19
N SER A 24 15.96 -10.27 -4.55
CA SER A 24 15.79 -11.36 -3.55
C SER A 24 17.07 -11.64 -2.74
N HIS A 25 18.24 -11.29 -3.26
CA HIS A 25 19.51 -11.38 -2.52
C HIS A 25 19.63 -10.38 -1.36
N LEU A 26 18.76 -9.37 -1.30
CA LEU A 26 18.67 -8.38 -0.22
C LEU A 26 17.75 -8.83 0.93
N ASN A 27 17.04 -9.95 0.76
CA ASN A 27 16.21 -10.52 1.83
C ASN A 27 17.08 -11.02 2.98
N ILE A 28 16.55 -10.98 4.20
CA ILE A 28 17.25 -11.45 5.40
C ILE A 28 16.43 -12.54 6.09
N ASP A 29 17.04 -13.71 6.26
CA ASP A 29 16.48 -14.83 7.02
C ASP A 29 17.04 -14.81 8.44
N TYR A 30 16.19 -14.50 9.42
CA TYR A 30 16.57 -14.48 10.84
C TYR A 30 16.43 -15.86 11.49
N CYS A 31 15.44 -16.63 11.05
CA CYS A 31 15.14 -17.96 11.58
C CYS A 31 14.44 -18.79 10.50
N GLN A 32 14.82 -20.06 10.36
CA GLN A 32 14.15 -21.00 9.47
C GLN A 32 14.27 -22.43 10.01
N GLU A 33 13.29 -22.83 10.80
CA GLU A 33 13.22 -24.15 11.44
C GLU A 33 12.03 -24.96 10.93
N ASN A 34 12.14 -26.28 11.00
CA ASN A 34 11.02 -27.16 10.68
C ASN A 34 10.01 -27.11 11.83
N ILE A 35 8.78 -26.64 11.55
CA ILE A 35 7.72 -26.57 12.56
C ILE A 35 7.46 -27.90 13.29
N LYS A 36 7.60 -29.05 12.63
CA LYS A 36 7.44 -30.35 13.29
C LYS A 36 8.54 -30.60 14.32
N ALA A 37 9.78 -30.21 14.02
CA ALA A 37 10.89 -30.30 14.98
C ALA A 37 10.64 -29.39 16.20
N VAL A 38 10.16 -28.16 15.97
CA VAL A 38 9.76 -27.24 17.06
C VAL A 38 8.63 -27.83 17.92
N TYR A 39 7.67 -28.52 17.31
CA TYR A 39 6.63 -29.22 18.06
C TYR A 39 7.19 -30.35 18.93
N HIS A 40 8.14 -31.12 18.41
CA HIS A 40 8.81 -32.17 19.18
C HIS A 40 9.59 -31.58 20.35
N GLU A 41 10.35 -30.50 20.12
CA GLU A 41 11.09 -29.77 21.16
C GLU A 41 10.17 -29.27 22.28
N LEU A 42 9.05 -28.63 21.93
CA LEU A 42 8.16 -27.99 22.90
C LEU A 42 7.24 -28.97 23.65
N PHE A 43 6.77 -30.03 22.99
CA PHE A 43 5.60 -30.77 23.46
C PHE A 43 5.82 -32.26 23.72
N ASP A 44 6.90 -32.89 23.25
CA ASP A 44 7.03 -34.37 23.38
C ASP A 44 7.08 -34.83 24.83
N GLU A 45 7.80 -34.12 25.69
CA GLU A 45 7.86 -34.44 27.12
C GLU A 45 6.49 -34.27 27.80
N ALA A 46 5.74 -33.23 27.44
CA ALA A 46 4.39 -33.01 27.92
C ALA A 46 3.39 -34.06 27.41
N LEU A 47 3.53 -34.44 26.14
CA LEU A 47 2.75 -35.48 25.48
C LEU A 47 2.96 -36.84 26.13
N LYS A 48 4.22 -37.19 26.43
CA LYS A 48 4.57 -38.42 27.15
C LYS A 48 3.90 -38.47 28.51
N ARG A 49 4.07 -37.43 29.35
CA ARG A 49 3.41 -37.32 30.66
C ARG A 49 1.88 -37.39 30.57
N TYR A 50 1.29 -36.84 29.51
CA TYR A 50 -0.15 -36.91 29.28
C TYR A 50 -0.61 -38.33 28.93
N ASN A 51 0.08 -39.01 28.02
CA ASN A 51 -0.26 -40.35 27.53
C ASN A 51 -0.07 -41.42 28.59
N GLU A 52 0.95 -41.31 29.45
CA GLU A 52 1.19 -42.22 30.59
C GLU A 52 0.02 -42.25 31.58
N LYS A 53 -0.74 -41.14 31.68
CA LYS A 53 -1.93 -41.03 32.54
C LYS A 53 -3.21 -41.56 31.90
N GLN A 54 -3.19 -41.91 30.60
CA GLN A 54 -4.38 -42.37 29.90
C GLN A 54 -4.56 -43.89 30.06
N THR A 55 -5.70 -44.30 30.60
CA THR A 55 -6.10 -45.72 30.68
C THR A 55 -6.78 -46.22 29.40
N ARG A 56 -7.26 -45.31 28.56
CA ARG A 56 -7.96 -45.61 27.32
C ARG A 56 -7.10 -45.29 26.10
N ALA A 57 -6.90 -46.27 25.23
CA ALA A 57 -6.07 -46.14 24.03
C ALA A 57 -6.58 -45.06 23.06
N ASP A 58 -7.90 -44.86 22.95
CA ASP A 58 -8.50 -43.84 22.06
C ASP A 58 -8.26 -42.40 22.53
N ARG A 59 -7.84 -42.20 23.78
CA ARG A 59 -7.51 -40.87 24.34
C ARG A 59 -6.03 -40.52 24.21
N GLN A 60 -5.18 -41.50 23.88
CA GLN A 60 -3.77 -41.26 23.65
C GLN A 60 -3.56 -40.49 22.36
N ILE A 61 -2.62 -39.56 22.39
CA ILE A 61 -2.29 -38.71 21.25
C ILE A 61 -0.97 -39.23 20.68
N LYS A 62 -0.98 -39.69 19.44
CA LYS A 62 0.22 -40.23 18.78
C LYS A 62 1.16 -39.14 18.29
N ASP A 63 0.59 -38.12 17.66
CA ASP A 63 1.31 -36.99 17.11
C ASP A 63 0.54 -35.72 17.49
N TYR A 64 1.17 -34.86 18.28
CA TYR A 64 0.54 -33.65 18.78
C TYR A 64 0.43 -32.57 17.69
N TYR A 65 1.40 -32.48 16.77
CA TYR A 65 1.32 -31.56 15.64
C TYR A 65 0.11 -31.91 14.75
N GLU A 66 -0.04 -33.18 14.37
CA GLU A 66 -1.16 -33.62 13.54
C GLU A 66 -2.51 -33.44 14.26
N LYS A 67 -2.54 -33.63 15.58
CA LYS A 67 -3.73 -33.31 16.40
C LYS A 67 -4.11 -31.84 16.31
N ILE A 68 -3.15 -30.91 16.41
CA ILE A 68 -3.43 -29.47 16.28
C ILE A 68 -3.83 -29.13 14.84
N ARG A 69 -3.10 -29.65 13.84
CA ARG A 69 -3.35 -29.40 12.41
C ARG A 69 -4.75 -29.84 11.95
N SER A 70 -5.23 -30.98 12.45
CA SER A 70 -6.56 -31.51 12.14
C SER A 70 -7.67 -30.93 13.04
N GLY A 71 -7.28 -30.25 14.13
CA GLY A 71 -8.19 -29.63 15.07
C GLY A 71 -8.81 -28.33 14.53
N LYS A 72 -9.89 -27.90 15.18
CA LYS A 72 -10.57 -26.62 14.89
C LYS A 72 -10.38 -25.57 15.99
N GLN A 73 -9.77 -25.94 17.11
CA GLN A 73 -9.68 -25.09 18.30
C GLN A 73 -8.48 -24.14 18.25
N GLU A 74 -7.33 -24.64 17.80
CA GLU A 74 -6.06 -23.93 17.80
C GLU A 74 -5.42 -24.09 16.41
N LYS A 75 -4.61 -23.12 15.99
CA LYS A 75 -3.82 -23.21 14.76
C LYS A 75 -2.43 -23.76 15.04
N PRO A 76 -1.77 -24.46 14.10
CA PRO A 76 -0.40 -24.92 14.29
C PRO A 76 0.60 -23.80 14.54
N PHE A 77 0.38 -22.64 13.90
CA PHE A 77 1.18 -21.44 14.11
C PHE A 77 0.37 -20.20 13.78
N HIS A 78 0.93 -19.04 14.10
CA HIS A 78 0.42 -17.73 13.74
C HIS A 78 1.50 -16.92 13.05
N GLU A 79 1.10 -16.09 12.09
CA GLU A 79 1.98 -15.18 11.36
C GLU A 79 1.62 -13.74 11.70
N ILE A 80 2.63 -12.93 12.00
CA ILE A 80 2.52 -11.48 11.96
C ILE A 80 3.39 -10.91 10.84
N ILE A 81 2.85 -9.88 10.19
CA ILE A 81 3.56 -9.11 9.18
C ILE A 81 3.69 -7.68 9.67
N LEU A 82 4.92 -7.18 9.72
CA LEU A 82 5.27 -5.81 10.08
C LEU A 82 5.84 -5.08 8.87
N GLN A 83 5.43 -3.82 8.71
CA GLN A 83 5.91 -2.93 7.66
C GLN A 83 6.01 -1.53 8.26
N VAL A 84 7.04 -0.79 7.88
CA VAL A 84 7.22 0.63 8.20
C VAL A 84 6.95 1.42 6.92
N GLY A 85 6.07 2.41 7.02
CA GLY A 85 5.59 3.19 5.86
C GLY A 85 4.84 2.38 4.81
N ASN A 86 4.88 2.86 3.58
CA ASN A 86 4.18 2.40 2.41
C ASN A 86 5.06 2.62 1.15
N LYS A 87 4.50 2.41 -0.05
CA LYS A 87 5.29 2.49 -1.30
C LYS A 87 5.75 3.92 -1.62
N GLU A 88 5.01 4.93 -1.17
CA GLU A 88 5.30 6.33 -1.50
C GLU A 88 6.44 6.91 -0.68
N ASP A 89 6.62 6.46 0.56
CA ASP A 89 7.62 6.95 1.52
C ASP A 89 8.75 5.94 1.77
N MET A 90 8.48 4.64 1.77
CA MET A 90 9.42 3.58 2.16
C MET A 90 9.51 2.47 1.11
N SER A 91 9.54 2.84 -0.18
CA SER A 91 9.71 1.89 -1.28
C SER A 91 10.99 1.07 -1.13
N ALA A 92 10.97 -0.22 -1.48
CA ALA A 92 12.12 -1.09 -1.30
C ALA A 92 13.34 -0.76 -2.19
N ASP A 93 13.18 0.13 -3.18
CA ASP A 93 14.25 0.66 -4.03
C ASP A 93 14.77 2.05 -3.60
N SER A 94 14.27 2.62 -2.49
CA SER A 94 14.72 3.91 -1.95
C SER A 94 15.68 3.76 -0.76
N GLU A 95 16.38 4.84 -0.42
CA GLU A 95 17.18 4.94 0.81
C GLU A 95 16.30 4.77 2.06
N ASP A 96 15.10 5.35 2.05
CA ASP A 96 14.10 5.21 3.11
C ASP A 96 13.65 3.74 3.27
N GLY A 97 13.56 2.97 2.18
CA GLY A 97 13.35 1.52 2.24
C GLY A 97 14.46 0.79 3.00
N GLN A 98 15.71 1.21 2.86
CA GLN A 98 16.82 0.63 3.63
C GLN A 98 16.73 1.00 5.11
N LEU A 99 16.27 2.22 5.43
CA LEU A 99 16.00 2.65 6.80
C LEU A 99 14.87 1.80 7.42
N ALA A 100 13.78 1.57 6.69
CA ALA A 100 12.69 0.69 7.11
C ALA A 100 13.19 -0.74 7.38
N ALA A 101 14.09 -1.26 6.53
CA ALA A 101 14.73 -2.56 6.73
C ALA A 101 15.56 -2.61 8.02
N ALA A 102 16.35 -1.57 8.31
CA ALA A 102 17.15 -1.47 9.52
C ALA A 102 16.29 -1.44 10.79
N VAL A 103 15.21 -0.64 10.79
CA VAL A 103 14.22 -0.58 11.87
C VAL A 103 13.58 -1.95 12.12
N LEU A 104 13.14 -2.64 11.06
CA LEU A 104 12.52 -3.96 11.17
C LEU A 104 13.51 -5.02 11.70
N GLY A 105 14.77 -4.94 11.29
CA GLY A 105 15.83 -5.82 11.78
C GLY A 105 16.12 -5.63 13.28
N GLU A 106 16.23 -4.38 13.75
CA GLU A 106 16.40 -4.08 15.17
C GLU A 106 15.17 -4.48 16.00
N TYR A 107 13.96 -4.28 15.46
CA TYR A 107 12.74 -4.76 16.10
C TYR A 107 12.76 -6.29 16.29
N MET A 108 13.21 -7.02 15.26
CA MET A 108 13.29 -8.49 15.26
C MET A 108 14.30 -9.02 16.27
N SER A 109 15.45 -8.38 16.45
CA SER A 109 16.50 -8.87 17.35
C SER A 109 16.05 -9.00 18.80
N GLY A 110 15.11 -8.15 19.24
CA GLY A 110 14.51 -8.24 20.58
C GLY A 110 13.19 -9.02 20.65
N PHE A 111 12.66 -9.53 19.53
CA PHE A 111 11.29 -10.06 19.48
C PHE A 111 11.09 -11.29 20.37
N GLN A 112 12.00 -12.27 20.28
CA GLN A 112 11.88 -13.54 21.02
C GLN A 112 12.03 -13.34 22.52
N GLU A 113 12.86 -12.38 22.96
CA GLU A 113 13.06 -12.04 24.37
C GLU A 113 11.82 -11.38 24.98
N ARG A 114 11.17 -10.46 24.24
CA ARG A 114 9.90 -9.84 24.66
C ARG A 114 8.74 -10.84 24.68
N ASN A 115 8.82 -11.90 23.87
CA ASN A 115 7.74 -12.86 23.64
C ASN A 115 8.13 -14.30 23.99
N PRO A 116 8.41 -14.61 25.27
CA PRO A 116 8.93 -15.91 25.68
C PRO A 116 7.94 -17.08 25.45
N ASN A 117 6.63 -16.80 25.36
CA ASN A 117 5.61 -17.81 25.11
C ASN A 117 5.22 -17.95 23.63
N LEU A 118 5.89 -17.21 22.74
CA LEU A 118 5.73 -17.28 21.29
C LEU A 118 7.05 -17.78 20.69
N ARG A 119 7.16 -19.10 20.47
CA ARG A 119 8.38 -19.69 19.90
C ARG A 119 8.41 -19.40 18.40
N VAL A 120 9.24 -18.45 17.98
CA VAL A 120 9.48 -18.13 16.57
C VAL A 120 10.17 -19.29 15.91
N PHE A 121 9.73 -19.72 14.72
CA PHE A 121 10.39 -20.78 13.95
C PHE A 121 10.70 -20.37 12.51
N SER A 122 10.15 -19.25 12.04
CA SER A 122 10.37 -18.74 10.69
C SER A 122 10.25 -17.23 10.75
N ALA A 123 11.29 -16.50 10.34
CA ALA A 123 11.31 -15.05 10.37
C ALA A 123 12.14 -14.50 9.20
N HIS A 124 11.50 -13.69 8.36
CA HIS A 124 12.01 -13.30 7.04
C HIS A 124 11.70 -11.84 6.74
N LEU A 125 12.73 -11.03 6.48
CA LEU A 125 12.57 -9.68 5.96
C LEU A 125 12.67 -9.73 4.43
N HIS A 126 11.62 -9.29 3.76
CA HIS A 126 11.55 -9.21 2.31
C HIS A 126 11.86 -7.80 1.82
N MET A 127 12.86 -7.69 0.95
CA MET A 127 13.30 -6.47 0.26
C MET A 127 13.01 -6.51 -1.26
N ASP A 128 12.47 -7.62 -1.75
CA ASP A 128 12.22 -7.89 -3.16
C ASP A 128 10.77 -7.63 -3.59
N GLU A 129 9.96 -7.00 -2.74
CA GLU A 129 8.59 -6.59 -3.07
C GLU A 129 8.48 -5.06 -3.20
N ALA A 130 7.27 -4.50 -3.11
CA ALA A 130 7.07 -3.06 -3.23
C ALA A 130 7.64 -2.29 -2.03
N THR A 131 7.47 -2.86 -0.83
CA THR A 131 7.82 -2.24 0.46
C THR A 131 8.53 -3.27 1.33
N PRO A 132 9.57 -2.88 2.08
CA PRO A 132 10.21 -3.75 3.07
C PRO A 132 9.20 -4.21 4.11
N HIS A 133 9.11 -5.52 4.33
CA HIS A 133 8.22 -6.06 5.35
C HIS A 133 8.77 -7.34 5.96
N LEU A 134 8.51 -7.52 7.25
CA LEU A 134 8.99 -8.61 8.07
C LEU A 134 7.85 -9.59 8.37
N HIS A 135 8.05 -10.84 7.99
CA HIS A 135 7.21 -11.96 8.38
C HIS A 135 7.79 -12.63 9.63
N ILE A 136 6.97 -12.88 10.64
CA ILE A 136 7.34 -13.66 11.83
C ILE A 136 6.27 -14.72 12.08
N ASP A 137 6.66 -15.98 11.91
CA ASP A 137 5.85 -17.16 12.20
C ASP A 137 6.26 -17.78 13.53
N PHE A 138 5.28 -17.99 14.43
CA PHE A 138 5.53 -18.53 15.76
C PHE A 138 4.48 -19.54 16.22
N VAL A 139 4.89 -20.44 17.11
CA VAL A 139 4.03 -21.38 17.82
C VAL A 139 3.76 -20.84 19.23
N PRO A 140 2.52 -20.44 19.55
CA PRO A 140 2.19 -20.00 20.90
C PRO A 140 2.00 -21.19 21.83
N PHE A 141 2.60 -21.14 23.02
CA PHE A 141 2.48 -22.22 24.00
C PHE A 141 2.28 -21.70 25.42
N THR A 142 1.66 -22.53 26.24
CA THR A 142 1.49 -22.30 27.68
C THR A 142 1.93 -23.55 28.43
N THR A 143 2.47 -23.35 29.64
CA THR A 143 2.92 -24.42 30.55
C THR A 143 2.07 -24.46 31.82
N GLY A 144 2.03 -25.58 32.53
CA GLY A 144 1.28 -25.72 33.77
C GLY A 144 -0.24 -25.82 33.60
N SER A 145 -0.72 -26.14 32.40
CA SER A 145 -2.15 -26.32 32.12
C SER A 145 -2.72 -27.49 32.92
N LYS A 146 -3.86 -27.26 33.59
CA LYS A 146 -4.61 -28.30 34.32
C LYS A 146 -5.53 -29.14 33.43
N ARG A 147 -5.70 -28.75 32.16
CA ARG A 147 -6.57 -29.40 31.18
C ARG A 147 -5.76 -29.87 29.97
N GLY A 148 -5.87 -31.14 29.62
CA GLY A 148 -5.12 -31.73 28.50
C GLY A 148 -3.64 -31.92 28.85
N LEU A 149 -2.75 -31.62 27.88
CA LEU A 149 -1.31 -31.57 28.13
C LEU A 149 -1.00 -30.37 29.05
N ASP A 150 -0.01 -30.53 29.92
CA ASP A 150 0.47 -29.48 30.82
C ASP A 150 1.21 -28.36 30.05
N THR A 151 1.99 -28.73 29.04
CA THR A 151 2.51 -27.81 28.02
C THR A 151 1.73 -28.01 26.73
N ARG A 152 1.04 -26.97 26.25
CA ARG A 152 0.13 -27.08 25.11
C ARG A 152 0.08 -25.81 24.27
N VAL A 153 -0.34 -25.97 23.02
CA VAL A 153 -0.65 -24.83 22.14
C VAL A 153 -1.87 -24.09 22.70
N SER A 154 -1.70 -22.79 22.91
CA SER A 154 -2.82 -21.87 23.14
C SER A 154 -2.36 -20.42 23.06
N LEU A 155 -2.82 -19.70 22.03
CA LEU A 155 -2.49 -18.28 21.87
C LEU A 155 -2.98 -17.44 23.05
N LYS A 156 -4.23 -17.65 23.46
CA LYS A 156 -4.85 -16.93 24.58
C LYS A 156 -4.04 -17.06 25.87
N GLN A 157 -3.60 -18.28 26.19
CA GLN A 157 -2.86 -18.53 27.44
C GLN A 157 -1.39 -18.11 27.34
N ALA A 158 -0.78 -18.20 26.15
CA ALA A 158 0.56 -17.67 25.91
C ALA A 158 0.61 -16.16 26.18
N LEU A 159 -0.34 -15.41 25.63
CA LEU A 159 -0.43 -13.97 25.86
C LEU A 159 -0.81 -13.62 27.31
N ALA A 160 -1.71 -14.39 27.93
CA ALA A 160 -2.02 -14.21 29.34
C ALA A 160 -0.83 -14.43 30.28
N ALA A 161 0.08 -15.36 29.95
CA ALA A 161 1.32 -15.55 30.70
C ALA A 161 2.27 -14.35 30.60
N GLN A 162 2.14 -13.56 29.53
CA GLN A 162 2.87 -12.31 29.30
C GLN A 162 2.13 -11.07 29.86
N GLY A 163 1.05 -11.24 30.62
CA GLY A 163 0.32 -10.14 31.28
C GLY A 163 -0.84 -9.57 30.47
N PHE A 164 -1.15 -10.11 29.29
CA PHE A 164 -2.30 -9.70 28.48
C PHE A 164 -3.54 -10.50 28.90
N HIS A 165 -4.43 -9.92 29.69
CA HIS A 165 -5.57 -10.65 30.25
C HIS A 165 -6.87 -10.50 29.47
N GLY A 166 -6.92 -9.56 28.53
CA GLY A 166 -8.13 -9.22 27.81
C GLY A 166 -9.24 -8.70 28.75
N GLY A 167 -10.28 -8.13 28.17
CA GLY A 167 -11.41 -7.62 28.93
C GLY A 167 -12.69 -7.66 28.12
N THR A 168 -12.89 -6.63 27.29
CA THR A 168 -14.09 -6.50 26.46
C THR A 168 -13.94 -7.23 25.12
N ARG A 169 -15.03 -7.35 24.37
CA ARG A 169 -15.04 -8.02 23.05
C ARG A 169 -14.07 -7.40 22.03
N GLY A 170 -13.72 -6.11 22.19
CA GLY A 170 -12.75 -5.41 21.34
C GLY A 170 -11.36 -5.28 21.95
N ASP A 171 -11.18 -5.67 23.21
CA ASP A 171 -9.90 -5.58 23.94
C ASP A 171 -9.49 -6.98 24.41
N THR A 172 -9.12 -7.82 23.45
CA THR A 172 -8.66 -9.18 23.69
C THR A 172 -7.18 -9.19 24.06
N GLU A 173 -6.68 -10.32 24.57
CA GLU A 173 -5.26 -10.52 24.81
C GLU A 173 -4.43 -10.24 23.55
N TRP A 174 -4.96 -10.64 22.39
CA TRP A 174 -4.36 -10.38 21.10
C TRP A 174 -4.30 -8.89 20.76
N SER A 175 -5.39 -8.13 20.94
CA SER A 175 -5.38 -6.70 20.59
C SER A 175 -4.49 -5.89 21.53
N GLN A 176 -4.44 -6.23 22.82
CA GLN A 176 -3.53 -5.62 23.78
C GLN A 176 -2.07 -5.90 23.40
N TRP A 177 -1.74 -7.16 23.08
CA TRP A 177 -0.40 -7.54 22.64
C TRP A 177 0.00 -6.86 21.33
N VAL A 178 -0.87 -6.82 20.33
CA VAL A 178 -0.60 -6.11 19.07
C VAL A 178 -0.35 -4.62 19.30
N ARG A 179 -1.08 -3.97 20.22
CA ARG A 179 -0.84 -2.57 20.58
C ARG A 179 0.54 -2.41 21.21
N SER A 180 0.90 -3.28 22.15
CA SER A 180 2.22 -3.28 22.78
C SER A 180 3.35 -3.48 21.76
N GLU A 181 3.21 -4.39 20.80
CA GLU A 181 4.22 -4.59 19.76
C GLU A 181 4.32 -3.39 18.78
N LYS A 182 3.22 -2.68 18.51
CA LYS A 182 3.25 -1.41 17.75
C LYS A 182 4.02 -0.34 18.51
N GLU A 183 3.80 -0.21 19.82
CA GLU A 183 4.55 0.72 20.67
C GLU A 183 6.04 0.38 20.69
N GLN A 184 6.40 -0.91 20.78
CA GLN A 184 7.80 -1.35 20.70
C GLN A 184 8.42 -1.02 19.33
N LEU A 185 7.69 -1.23 18.23
CA LEU A 185 8.16 -0.84 16.91
C LEU A 185 8.33 0.69 16.80
N ALA A 186 7.39 1.48 17.34
CA ALA A 186 7.47 2.93 17.35
C ALA A 186 8.70 3.44 18.12
N LEU A 187 9.05 2.82 19.25
CA LEU A 187 10.28 3.14 19.98
C LEU A 187 11.55 2.86 19.15
N VAL A 188 11.54 1.80 18.34
CA VAL A 188 12.64 1.52 17.41
C VAL A 188 12.67 2.57 16.30
N MET A 189 11.52 2.88 15.70
CA MET A 189 11.38 3.92 14.67
C MET A 189 11.91 5.27 15.14
N GLU A 190 11.58 5.68 16.37
CA GLU A 190 12.03 6.95 16.95
C GLU A 190 13.55 7.04 17.07
N ARG A 191 14.22 5.93 17.44
CA ARG A 191 15.71 5.88 17.47
C ARG A 191 16.34 6.06 16.10
N HIS A 192 15.61 5.73 15.05
CA HIS A 192 16.00 5.90 13.65
C HIS A 192 15.46 7.21 13.04
N GLY A 193 14.87 8.09 13.85
CA GLY A 193 14.35 9.38 13.40
C GLY A 193 13.03 9.31 12.62
N ILE A 194 12.29 8.20 12.73
CA ILE A 194 10.99 8.03 12.09
C ILE A 194 9.88 8.21 13.14
N GLU A 195 8.97 9.14 12.89
CA GLU A 195 7.79 9.34 13.74
C GLU A 195 6.65 8.39 13.36
N TRP A 196 5.99 7.82 14.36
CA TRP A 196 4.82 6.99 14.13
C TRP A 196 3.55 7.83 14.02
N GLU A 197 2.95 7.86 12.82
CA GLU A 197 1.63 8.44 12.60
C GLU A 197 0.52 7.44 13.01
N ASP A 198 -0.03 7.58 14.22
CA ASP A 198 -1.18 6.77 14.65
C ASP A 198 -2.48 7.28 14.02
N LYS A 199 -2.90 6.62 12.93
CA LYS A 199 -4.14 6.95 12.21
C LYS A 199 -5.41 6.55 12.96
N GLY A 200 -5.33 5.82 14.07
CA GLY A 200 -6.49 5.37 14.86
C GLY A 200 -7.46 4.44 14.11
N THR A 201 -7.08 3.97 12.92
CA THR A 201 -7.95 3.21 12.02
C THR A 201 -8.12 1.77 12.51
N HIS A 202 -9.38 1.35 12.65
CA HIS A 202 -9.76 -0.03 12.96
C HIS A 202 -10.31 -0.73 11.71
N ASP A 203 -9.64 -0.52 10.58
CA ASP A 203 -10.10 -1.03 9.30
C ASP A 203 -10.06 -2.57 9.27
N LYS A 204 -10.99 -3.16 8.53
CA LYS A 204 -11.01 -4.61 8.33
C LYS A 204 -9.74 -5.02 7.58
N HIS A 205 -9.11 -6.09 8.05
CA HIS A 205 -8.01 -6.70 7.33
C HIS A 205 -8.49 -7.19 5.96
N LEU A 206 -7.83 -6.72 4.89
CA LEU A 206 -8.04 -7.16 3.52
C LEU A 206 -6.92 -8.09 3.09
N SER A 207 -7.26 -9.10 2.29
CA SER A 207 -6.24 -9.89 1.59
C SER A 207 -5.46 -9.01 0.61
N VAL A 208 -4.24 -9.39 0.25
CA VAL A 208 -3.43 -8.64 -0.75
C VAL A 208 -4.20 -8.46 -2.06
N LEU A 209 -4.97 -9.46 -2.49
CA LEU A 209 -5.77 -9.38 -3.70
C LEU A 209 -6.95 -8.40 -3.56
N ASP A 210 -7.63 -8.41 -2.42
CA ASP A 210 -8.76 -7.51 -2.19
C ASP A 210 -8.30 -6.06 -2.03
N TYR A 211 -7.18 -5.85 -1.34
CA TYR A 211 -6.53 -4.54 -1.27
C TYR A 211 -6.17 -4.02 -2.67
N LYS A 212 -5.53 -4.84 -3.53
CA LYS A 212 -5.20 -4.46 -4.91
C LYS A 212 -6.44 -4.11 -5.73
N LYS A 213 -7.56 -4.83 -5.54
CA LYS A 213 -8.83 -4.52 -6.21
C LYS A 213 -9.39 -3.17 -5.74
N GLU A 214 -9.38 -2.90 -4.44
CA GLU A 214 -9.87 -1.63 -3.90
C GLU A 214 -9.03 -0.44 -4.40
N GLN A 215 -7.69 -0.57 -4.39
CA GLN A 215 -6.81 0.47 -4.91
C GLN A 215 -7.03 0.72 -6.40
N ARG A 216 -7.19 -0.34 -7.21
CA ARG A 216 -7.51 -0.20 -8.64
C ARG A 216 -8.87 0.46 -8.86
N ALA A 217 -9.86 0.20 -8.01
CA ALA A 217 -11.16 0.88 -8.09
C ALA A 217 -11.05 2.38 -7.79
N LYS A 218 -10.23 2.77 -6.80
CA LYS A 218 -9.94 4.18 -6.49
C LYS A 218 -9.21 4.87 -7.64
N GLU A 219 -8.22 4.20 -8.22
CA GLU A 219 -7.47 4.70 -9.38
C GLU A 219 -8.39 4.94 -10.59
N VAL A 220 -9.27 3.98 -10.89
CA VAL A 220 -10.25 4.13 -11.98
C VAL A 220 -11.19 5.32 -11.72
N ALA A 221 -11.72 5.46 -10.50
CA ALA A 221 -12.60 6.59 -10.17
C ALA A 221 -11.88 7.95 -10.29
N ALA A 222 -10.61 8.03 -9.90
CA ALA A 222 -9.79 9.23 -10.07
C ALA A 222 -9.56 9.53 -11.56
N LEU A 223 -9.24 8.51 -12.37
CA LEU A 223 -9.07 8.66 -13.81
C LEU A 223 -10.37 9.08 -14.51
N GLU A 224 -11.52 8.55 -14.11
CA GLU A 224 -12.83 8.96 -14.61
C GLU A 224 -13.11 10.44 -14.33
N THR A 225 -12.73 10.92 -13.14
CA THR A 225 -12.86 12.35 -12.79
C THR A 225 -11.99 13.22 -13.68
N VAL A 226 -10.72 12.85 -13.86
CA VAL A 226 -9.79 13.57 -14.75
C VAL A 226 -10.27 13.53 -16.20
N MET A 227 -10.80 12.40 -16.66
CA MET A 227 -11.39 12.29 -18.00
C MET A 227 -12.56 13.27 -18.17
N ALA A 228 -13.48 13.32 -17.21
CA ALA A 228 -14.62 14.26 -17.27
C ALA A 228 -14.16 15.73 -17.30
N GLU A 229 -13.14 16.08 -16.52
CA GLU A 229 -12.54 17.43 -16.56
C GLU A 229 -11.90 17.73 -17.93
N LYS A 230 -11.19 16.77 -18.51
CA LYS A 230 -10.54 16.91 -19.83
C LYS A 230 -11.56 16.98 -20.96
N GLU A 231 -12.62 16.19 -20.91
CA GLU A 231 -13.73 16.26 -21.86
C GLU A 231 -14.37 17.64 -21.83
N SER A 232 -14.64 18.18 -20.63
CA SER A 232 -15.17 19.55 -20.47
C SER A 232 -14.21 20.62 -21.02
N GLN A 233 -12.90 20.47 -20.80
CA GLN A 233 -11.89 21.37 -21.39
C GLN A 233 -11.88 21.31 -22.91
N VAL A 234 -11.93 20.10 -23.49
CA VAL A 234 -11.97 19.90 -24.94
C VAL A 234 -13.25 20.50 -25.52
N GLU A 235 -14.41 20.26 -24.93
CA GLU A 235 -15.67 20.88 -25.36
C GLU A 235 -15.61 22.41 -25.33
N GLY A 236 -15.01 22.99 -24.28
CA GLY A 236 -14.79 24.43 -24.18
C GLY A 236 -13.89 24.97 -25.28
N GLN A 237 -12.79 24.27 -25.57
CA GLN A 237 -11.88 24.61 -26.67
C GLN A 237 -12.56 24.50 -28.04
N GLU A 238 -13.36 23.45 -28.26
CA GLU A 238 -14.13 23.27 -29.50
C GLU A 238 -15.16 24.39 -29.70
N ARG A 239 -15.87 24.81 -28.64
CA ARG A 239 -16.78 25.97 -28.72
C ARG A 239 -16.03 27.23 -29.09
N ARG A 240 -14.89 27.50 -28.46
CA ARG A 240 -14.06 28.66 -28.78
C ARG A 240 -13.53 28.63 -30.21
N LEU A 241 -13.14 27.45 -30.72
CA LEU A 241 -12.76 27.28 -32.13
C LEU A 241 -13.93 27.55 -33.07
N LYS A 242 -15.13 27.05 -32.76
CA LYS A 242 -16.35 27.32 -33.54
C LYS A 242 -16.71 28.81 -33.55
N GLU A 243 -16.54 29.51 -32.44
CA GLU A 243 -16.76 30.96 -32.34
C GLU A 243 -15.72 31.77 -33.14
N LEU A 244 -14.45 31.35 -33.12
CA LEU A 244 -13.37 32.04 -33.83
C LEU A 244 -13.32 31.74 -35.33
N ALA A 245 -13.80 30.57 -35.76
CA ALA A 245 -13.82 30.15 -37.17
C ALA A 245 -14.41 31.19 -38.14
N PRO A 246 -15.59 31.79 -37.90
CA PRO A 246 -16.14 32.82 -38.79
C PRO A 246 -15.28 34.09 -38.81
N ALA A 247 -14.71 34.50 -37.67
CA ALA A 247 -13.84 35.67 -37.60
C ALA A 247 -12.56 35.48 -38.42
N VAL A 248 -11.93 34.29 -38.34
CA VAL A 248 -10.76 33.95 -39.17
C VAL A 248 -11.11 33.96 -40.65
N LYS A 249 -12.25 33.35 -41.04
CA LYS A 249 -12.71 33.35 -42.44
C LYS A 249 -13.00 34.76 -42.95
N ASN A 250 -13.56 35.64 -42.12
CA ASN A 250 -13.78 37.04 -42.47
C ASN A 250 -12.45 37.78 -42.63
N MET A 251 -11.48 37.56 -41.74
CA MET A 251 -10.13 38.13 -41.88
C MET A 251 -9.43 37.66 -43.15
N GLU A 252 -9.52 36.37 -43.50
CA GLU A 252 -8.98 35.83 -44.76
C GLU A 252 -9.63 36.47 -45.99
N ARG A 253 -10.97 36.66 -45.97
CA ARG A 253 -11.69 37.36 -47.04
C ARG A 253 -11.22 38.81 -47.19
N LEU A 254 -11.12 39.54 -46.07
CA LEU A 254 -10.64 40.93 -46.08
C LEU A 254 -9.19 41.02 -46.56
N ALA A 255 -8.32 40.09 -46.13
CA ALA A 255 -6.96 40.02 -46.64
C ALA A 255 -6.92 39.75 -48.15
N ALA A 256 -7.76 38.86 -48.68
CA ALA A 256 -7.86 38.62 -50.11
C ALA A 256 -8.40 39.82 -50.90
N GLU A 257 -9.45 40.48 -50.40
CA GLU A 257 -10.10 41.64 -51.05
C GLU A 257 -9.22 42.91 -51.01
N PHE A 258 -8.42 43.09 -49.95
CA PHE A 258 -7.65 44.31 -49.71
C PHE A 258 -6.11 44.10 -49.71
N SER A 259 -5.62 42.96 -50.20
CA SER A 259 -4.17 42.72 -50.42
C SER A 259 -3.63 43.28 -51.75
N ALA A 260 -4.50 43.79 -52.61
CA ALA A 260 -4.08 44.49 -53.81
C ALA A 260 -3.35 45.82 -53.47
N ASP A 261 -2.57 46.32 -54.43
CA ASP A 261 -1.79 47.55 -54.32
C ASP A 261 -2.63 48.70 -53.71
N PRO A 262 -2.17 49.38 -52.64
CA PRO A 262 -2.89 50.49 -52.02
C PRO A 262 -3.36 51.57 -53.00
N GLU A 263 -2.65 51.76 -54.11
CA GLU A 263 -3.03 52.69 -55.19
C GLU A 263 -4.30 52.28 -55.96
N GLN A 264 -4.69 50.99 -55.91
CA GLN A 264 -5.93 50.49 -56.52
C GLN A 264 -7.15 50.54 -55.57
N ILE A 265 -6.90 50.60 -54.26
CA ILE A 265 -7.95 50.56 -53.22
C ILE A 265 -8.36 51.97 -52.79
N LEU A 266 -7.40 52.89 -52.75
CA LEU A 266 -7.64 54.26 -52.32
C LEU A 266 -8.22 55.12 -53.47
N PRO A 267 -9.28 55.92 -53.23
CA PRO A 267 -9.84 56.78 -54.25
C PRO A 267 -8.83 57.84 -54.69
N GLU A 268 -8.79 58.23 -55.96
CA GLU A 268 -7.86 59.27 -56.40
C GLU A 268 -8.10 60.63 -55.68
N PRO A 269 -7.03 61.37 -55.37
CA PRO A 269 -7.14 62.71 -54.81
C PRO A 269 -7.79 63.66 -55.83
N GLY A 270 -8.67 64.53 -55.35
CA GLY A 270 -9.25 65.58 -56.18
C GLY A 270 -8.23 66.66 -56.53
N ALA A 271 -8.44 67.39 -57.63
CA ALA A 271 -7.58 68.51 -57.99
C ALA A 271 -7.51 69.54 -56.85
N LEU A 272 -6.29 69.85 -56.40
CA LEU A 272 -5.99 70.75 -55.27
C LEU A 272 -6.53 70.31 -53.89
N GLU A 273 -6.87 69.02 -53.73
CA GLU A 273 -7.29 68.47 -52.44
C GLU A 273 -6.13 68.40 -51.45
N THR A 274 -6.29 69.02 -50.27
CA THR A 274 -5.26 68.94 -49.22
C THR A 274 -5.20 67.54 -48.61
N GLY A 275 -4.01 67.08 -48.20
CA GLY A 275 -3.86 65.76 -47.58
C GLY A 275 -4.74 65.55 -46.34
N ARG A 276 -5.03 66.62 -45.58
CA ARG A 276 -6.00 66.58 -44.47
C ARG A 276 -7.43 66.34 -44.95
N ALA A 277 -7.86 67.03 -46.01
CA ALA A 277 -9.19 66.84 -46.59
C ALA A 277 -9.35 65.44 -47.17
N TYR A 278 -8.34 64.94 -47.88
CA TYR A 278 -8.31 63.58 -48.43
C TYR A 278 -8.43 62.52 -47.32
N ARG A 279 -7.63 62.66 -46.25
CA ARG A 279 -7.65 61.74 -45.10
C ARG A 279 -9.02 61.70 -44.43
N GLU A 280 -9.62 62.85 -44.14
CA GLU A 280 -10.89 62.92 -43.41
C GLU A 280 -12.10 62.55 -44.27
N ARG A 281 -12.09 62.85 -45.58
CA ARG A 281 -13.27 62.69 -46.45
C ARG A 281 -13.25 61.41 -47.29
N LYS A 282 -12.08 60.84 -47.56
CA LYS A 282 -11.94 59.67 -48.45
C LYS A 282 -11.31 58.49 -47.73
N ALA A 283 -10.12 58.64 -47.16
CA ALA A 283 -9.41 57.51 -46.56
C ALA A 283 -10.05 56.99 -45.26
N LYS A 284 -10.39 57.87 -44.31
CA LYS A 284 -11.04 57.46 -43.05
C LYS A 284 -12.42 56.83 -43.25
N PRO A 285 -13.35 57.41 -44.05
CA PRO A 285 -14.66 56.79 -44.26
C PRO A 285 -14.58 55.44 -44.98
N LEU A 286 -13.61 55.26 -45.88
CA LEU A 286 -13.36 53.98 -46.52
C LEU A 286 -12.86 52.93 -45.51
N TRP A 287 -11.89 53.31 -44.66
CA TRP A 287 -11.40 52.46 -43.58
C TRP A 287 -12.51 52.07 -42.60
N GLU A 288 -13.35 53.01 -42.18
CA GLU A 288 -14.49 52.74 -41.29
C GLU A 288 -15.51 51.80 -41.94
N LYS A 289 -15.75 51.91 -43.26
CA LYS A 289 -16.61 50.96 -43.98
C LYS A 289 -16.01 49.56 -44.03
N ILE A 290 -14.70 49.43 -44.22
CA ILE A 290 -14.01 48.13 -44.25
C ILE A 290 -14.07 47.48 -42.87
N VAL A 291 -13.78 48.24 -41.81
CA VAL A 291 -13.80 47.75 -40.43
C VAL A 291 -15.23 47.38 -39.97
N ASN A 292 -16.25 48.15 -40.38
CA ASN A 292 -17.64 47.91 -39.97
C ASN A 292 -18.42 46.93 -40.86
N ALA A 293 -17.85 46.47 -41.98
CA ALA A 293 -18.41 45.40 -42.83
C ALA A 293 -17.97 43.99 -42.39
N SER A 294 -17.29 43.88 -41.23
CA SER A 294 -16.74 42.66 -40.63
C SER A 294 -17.72 41.91 -39.74
#